data_AF-A0A452S9Q5-F1
#
_entry.id   AF-A0A452S9Q5-F1
#
_cell.length_a   1.000
_cell.length_b   1.000
_cell.length_c   1.000
_cell.angle_alpha   90.00
_cell.angle_beta   90.00
_cell.angle_gamma   90.00
#
_symmetry.space_group_name_H-M   'P 1'
#
loop_
_entity.id
_entity.type
_entity.pdbx_description
1 polymer ?
#
loop_
_entity_poly.entity_id
_entity_poly.type
_entity_poly.pdbx_seq_one_letter_code
_entity_poly.pdbx_strand_id
1 'polypeptide(L)'
;MLLRQHESMQELEFRHLNTIQKMRCELIRLQHQTELTNQLEYNKRRERELRRKHVMEVRQQPKSLKSKELQIKKQFQDTCKIQTRQYKALRNHLLETTPKSEHKAVLKRLKEEQTRKLAILAEQYDHSINEMLSTQALRLDEAQEAECQVLKMQLQQELELLNAYQSKIKMQAEAQHDRELRELEQRVSLRRALLEQKV
;
A
#
# COMPACT_ATOMS: atom_id res chain seq x y z
N MET A 1 56.80 -30.42 -35.90
CA MET A 1 55.54 -30.09 -36.61
C MET A 1 54.31 -30.28 -35.72
N LEU A 2 54.18 -31.41 -35.00
CA LEU A 2 53.04 -31.72 -34.13
C LEU A 2 52.83 -30.74 -32.95
N LEU A 3 53.90 -30.30 -32.28
CA LEU A 3 53.80 -29.33 -31.18
C LEU A 3 53.24 -27.96 -31.64
N ARG A 4 53.66 -27.46 -32.80
CA ARG A 4 53.12 -26.21 -33.37
C ARG A 4 51.64 -26.31 -33.75
N GLN A 5 51.21 -27.46 -34.28
CA GLN A 5 49.79 -27.70 -34.57
C GLN A 5 48.97 -27.75 -33.28
N HIS A 6 49.53 -28.33 -32.21
CA HIS A 6 48.90 -28.33 -30.89
C HIS A 6 48.75 -26.93 -30.30
N GLU A 7 49.78 -26.07 -30.37
CA GLU A 7 49.70 -24.66 -29.93
C GLU A 7 48.59 -23.91 -30.66
N SER A 8 48.52 -24.02 -31.99
CA SER A 8 47.46 -23.38 -32.79
C SER A 8 46.07 -23.90 -32.45
N MET A 9 45.92 -25.20 -32.17
CA MET A 9 44.64 -25.79 -31.79
C MET A 9 44.22 -25.35 -30.38
N GLN A 10 45.15 -25.34 -29.43
CA GLN A 10 44.93 -24.86 -28.07
C GLN A 10 44.40 -23.42 -28.09
N GLU A 11 45.07 -22.52 -28.80
CA GLU A 11 44.64 -21.13 -28.92
C GLU A 11 43.20 -21.00 -29.43
N LEU A 12 42.83 -21.82 -30.43
CA LEU A 12 41.47 -21.83 -30.95
C LEU A 12 40.46 -22.33 -29.92
N GLU A 13 40.77 -23.40 -29.18
CA GLU A 13 39.89 -23.92 -28.12
C GLU A 13 39.65 -22.88 -27.02
N PHE A 14 40.69 -22.17 -26.56
CA PHE A 14 40.55 -21.10 -25.57
C PHE A 14 39.77 -19.89 -26.11
N ARG A 15 39.99 -19.48 -27.37
CA ARG A 15 39.20 -18.41 -28.00
C ARG A 15 37.72 -18.77 -28.10
N HIS A 16 37.40 -20.01 -28.48
CA HIS A 16 36.03 -20.49 -28.56
C HIS A 16 35.36 -20.49 -27.17
N LEU A 17 36.04 -21.01 -26.16
CA LEU A 17 35.52 -21.01 -24.79
C LEU A 17 35.25 -19.58 -24.31
N ASN A 18 36.22 -18.67 -24.46
CA ASN A 18 36.07 -17.26 -24.09
C ASN A 18 34.91 -16.58 -24.81
N THR A 19 34.70 -16.88 -26.09
CA THR A 19 33.58 -16.31 -26.87
C THR A 19 32.24 -16.77 -26.32
N ILE A 20 32.08 -18.07 -26.03
CA ILE A 20 30.85 -18.63 -25.46
C ILE A 20 30.58 -18.02 -24.07
N GLN A 21 31.59 -17.97 -23.20
CA GLN A 21 31.46 -17.41 -21.85
C GLN A 21 31.08 -15.93 -21.90
N LYS A 22 31.71 -15.15 -22.78
CA LYS A 22 31.37 -13.74 -23.00
C LYS A 22 29.92 -13.55 -23.43
N MET A 23 29.47 -14.32 -24.43
CA MET A 23 28.06 -14.27 -24.88
C MET A 23 27.09 -14.62 -23.75
N ARG A 24 27.40 -15.64 -22.93
CA ARG A 24 26.56 -16.00 -21.76
C ARG A 24 26.51 -14.86 -20.74
N CYS A 25 27.65 -14.23 -20.41
CA CYS A 25 27.67 -13.08 -19.52
C CYS A 25 26.83 -11.92 -20.05
N GLU A 26 26.91 -11.62 -21.35
CA GLU A 26 26.13 -10.55 -21.98
C GLU A 26 24.63 -10.84 -21.94
N LEU A 27 24.22 -12.09 -22.20
CA LEU A 27 22.83 -12.53 -22.10
C LEU A 27 22.29 -12.42 -20.68
N ILE A 28 23.03 -12.90 -19.68
CA ILE A 28 22.66 -12.79 -18.26
C ILE A 28 22.51 -11.32 -17.87
N ARG A 29 23.46 -10.47 -18.27
CA ARG A 29 23.40 -9.03 -17.99
C ARG A 29 22.15 -8.38 -18.61
N LEU A 30 21.84 -8.70 -19.87
CA LEU A 30 20.66 -8.17 -20.56
C LEU A 30 19.36 -8.66 -19.92
N GLN A 31 19.30 -9.94 -19.56
CA GLN A 31 18.17 -10.52 -18.84
C GLN A 31 17.95 -9.78 -17.52
N HIS A 32 18.97 -9.66 -16.68
CA HIS A 32 18.87 -8.99 -15.39
C HIS A 32 18.41 -7.53 -15.52
N GLN A 33 18.93 -6.82 -16.52
CA GLN A 33 18.53 -5.44 -16.81
C GLN A 33 17.06 -5.34 -17.23
N THR A 34 16.57 -6.30 -18.02
CA THR A 34 15.17 -6.35 -18.48
C THR A 34 14.23 -6.66 -17.31
N GLU A 35 14.58 -7.65 -16.48
CA GLU A 35 13.82 -8.00 -15.27
C GLU A 35 13.72 -6.82 -14.30
N LEU A 36 14.84 -6.12 -14.06
CA LEU A 36 14.84 -4.95 -13.19
C LEU A 36 13.98 -3.81 -13.75
N THR A 37 14.07 -3.56 -15.06
CA THR A 37 13.24 -2.55 -15.73
C THR A 37 11.76 -2.88 -15.58
N ASN A 38 11.38 -4.14 -15.82
CA ASN A 38 10.01 -4.62 -15.65
C ASN A 38 9.53 -4.48 -14.21
N GLN A 39 10.36 -4.83 -13.21
CA GLN A 39 10.02 -4.68 -11.80
C GLN A 39 9.78 -3.21 -11.43
N LEU A 40 10.63 -2.29 -11.89
CA LEU A 40 10.46 -0.85 -11.64
C LEU A 40 9.19 -0.29 -12.30
N GLU A 41 8.85 -0.74 -13.50
CA GLU A 41 7.61 -0.36 -14.17
C GLU A 41 6.37 -0.91 -13.46
N TYR A 42 6.43 -2.18 -13.02
CA TYR A 42 5.40 -2.79 -12.21
C TYR A 42 5.19 -2.01 -10.90
N ASN A 43 6.26 -1.70 -10.16
CA ASN A 43 6.20 -0.90 -8.93
C ASN A 43 5.50 0.45 -9.18
N LYS A 44 5.93 1.19 -10.22
CA LYS A 44 5.30 2.46 -10.60
C LYS A 44 3.82 2.31 -10.94
N ARG A 45 3.42 1.21 -11.59
CA ARG A 45 2.02 0.92 -11.93
C ARG A 45 1.20 0.67 -10.66
N ARG A 46 1.68 -0.17 -9.76
CA ARG A 46 1.01 -0.49 -8.48
C ARG A 46 0.83 0.75 -7.61
N GLU A 47 1.84 1.61 -7.52
CA GLU A 47 1.68 2.88 -6.81
C GLU A 47 0.64 3.80 -7.46
N ARG A 48 0.58 3.87 -8.80
CA ARG A 48 -0.46 4.68 -9.49
C ARG A 48 -1.85 4.12 -9.26
N GLU A 49 -2.02 2.80 -9.26
CA GLU A 49 -3.28 2.13 -8.94
C GLU A 49 -3.73 2.48 -7.51
N LEU A 50 -2.82 2.40 -6.53
CA LEU A 50 -3.10 2.77 -5.15
C LEU A 50 -3.48 4.26 -5.03
N ARG A 51 -2.71 5.15 -5.64
CA ARG A 51 -3.02 6.59 -5.66
C ARG A 51 -4.39 6.87 -6.29
N ARG A 52 -4.76 6.17 -7.37
CA ARG A 52 -6.09 6.30 -7.99
C ARG A 52 -7.21 5.84 -7.05
N LYS A 53 -7.01 4.73 -6.35
CA LYS A 53 -7.94 4.24 -5.33
C LYS A 53 -8.15 5.28 -4.24
N HIS A 54 -7.07 5.81 -3.66
CA HIS A 54 -7.12 6.82 -2.59
C HIS A 54 -7.82 8.11 -3.02
N VAL A 55 -7.52 8.62 -4.21
CA VAL A 55 -8.20 9.80 -4.77
C VAL A 55 -9.70 9.56 -4.92
N MET A 56 -10.11 8.35 -5.34
CA MET A 56 -11.52 8.02 -5.48
C MET A 56 -12.23 7.94 -4.13
N GLU A 57 -11.60 7.40 -3.10
CA GLU A 57 -12.15 7.37 -1.74
C GLU A 57 -12.34 8.77 -1.17
N VAL A 58 -11.33 9.64 -1.28
CA VAL A 58 -11.41 11.04 -0.86
C VAL A 58 -12.53 11.78 -1.60
N ARG A 59 -12.70 11.53 -2.91
CA ARG A 59 -13.80 12.13 -3.69
C ARG A 59 -15.18 11.65 -3.26
N GLN A 60 -15.30 10.40 -2.78
CA GLN A 60 -16.59 9.84 -2.34
C GLN A 60 -16.92 10.19 -0.90
N GLN A 61 -15.92 10.42 -0.05
CA GLN A 61 -16.08 10.67 1.38
C GLN A 61 -17.06 11.81 1.70
N PRO A 62 -17.03 13.01 1.06
CA PRO A 62 -18.00 14.07 1.34
C PRO A 62 -19.45 13.67 1.10
N LYS A 63 -19.72 12.84 0.09
CA LYS A 63 -21.08 12.37 -0.21
C LYS A 63 -21.60 11.43 0.87
N SER A 64 -20.76 10.50 1.30
CA SER A 64 -21.08 9.56 2.39
C SER A 64 -21.31 10.31 3.70
N LEU A 65 -20.43 11.24 4.04
CA LEU A 65 -20.52 12.06 5.25
C LEU A 65 -21.77 12.94 5.26
N LYS A 66 -22.10 13.60 4.15
CA LYS A 66 -23.32 14.41 4.02
C LYS A 66 -24.59 13.58 4.22
N SER A 67 -24.61 12.33 3.74
CA SER A 67 -25.75 11.42 3.96
C SER A 67 -25.92 11.09 5.45
N LYS A 68 -24.83 10.81 6.16
CA LYS A 68 -24.86 10.54 7.61
C LYS A 68 -25.26 11.79 8.40
N GLU A 69 -24.71 12.95 8.06
CA GLU A 69 -25.07 14.24 8.66
C GLU A 69 -26.57 14.52 8.53
N LEU A 70 -27.15 14.29 7.34
CA LEU A 70 -28.59 14.45 7.11
C LEU A 70 -29.43 13.50 7.97
N GLN A 71 -28.97 12.26 8.17
CA GLN A 71 -29.64 11.30 9.04
C GLN A 71 -29.65 11.76 10.50
N ILE A 72 -28.52 12.27 11.00
CA ILE A 72 -28.38 12.82 12.36
C ILE A 72 -29.28 14.05 12.53
N LYS A 73 -29.31 14.96 11.53
CA LYS A 73 -30.22 16.12 11.52
C LYS A 73 -31.69 15.73 11.53
N LYS A 74 -32.07 14.67 10.82
CA LYS A 74 -33.44 14.14 10.83
C LYS A 74 -33.80 13.60 12.22
N GLN A 75 -32.90 12.85 12.85
CA GLN A 75 -33.09 12.36 14.22
C GLN A 75 -33.29 13.52 15.20
N PHE A 76 -32.46 14.57 15.12
CA PHE A 76 -32.62 15.79 15.92
C PHE A 76 -34.02 16.41 15.76
N GLN A 77 -34.48 16.60 14.52
CA GLN A 77 -35.80 17.16 14.24
C GLN A 77 -36.92 16.32 14.87
N ASP A 78 -36.84 15.00 14.78
CA ASP A 78 -37.84 14.11 15.34
C ASP A 78 -37.81 14.10 16.88
N THR A 79 -36.62 14.17 17.50
CA THR A 79 -36.49 14.36 18.95
C THR A 79 -37.08 15.70 19.40
N CYS A 80 -36.83 16.79 18.69
CA CYS A 80 -37.42 18.11 18.97
C CYS A 80 -38.96 18.10 18.89
N LYS A 81 -39.55 17.38 17.92
CA LYS A 81 -41.00 17.20 17.83
C LYS A 81 -41.56 16.46 19.05
N ILE A 82 -40.88 15.40 19.50
CA ILE A 82 -41.27 14.64 20.69
C ILE A 82 -41.20 15.52 21.94
N GLN A 83 -40.08 16.24 22.15
CA GLN A 83 -39.91 17.18 23.27
C GLN A 83 -41.00 18.26 23.27
N THR A 84 -41.38 18.77 22.09
CA THR A 84 -42.46 19.75 21.96
C THR A 84 -43.82 19.19 22.37
N ARG A 85 -44.13 17.93 22.02
CA ARG A 85 -45.37 17.26 22.44
C ARG A 85 -45.38 17.01 23.94
N GLN A 86 -44.27 16.53 24.50
CA GLN A 86 -44.10 16.30 25.95
C GLN A 86 -44.24 17.60 26.74
N TYR A 87 -43.63 18.69 26.27
CA TYR A 87 -43.77 20.02 26.88
C TYR A 87 -45.23 20.47 26.92
N LYS A 88 -45.98 20.32 25.82
CA LYS A 88 -47.41 20.69 25.77
C LYS A 88 -48.24 19.87 26.77
N ALA A 89 -48.02 18.56 26.84
CA ALA A 89 -48.71 17.69 27.79
C ALA A 89 -48.40 18.08 29.25
N LEU A 90 -47.12 18.27 29.58
CA LEU A 90 -46.69 18.70 30.92
C LEU A 90 -47.25 20.07 31.31
N ARG A 91 -47.23 21.02 30.37
CA ARG A 91 -47.79 22.36 30.58
C ARG A 91 -49.27 22.30 30.92
N ASN A 92 -50.06 21.53 30.18
CA ASN A 92 -51.51 21.42 30.43
C ASN A 92 -51.78 20.83 31.81
N HIS A 93 -51.13 19.71 32.14
CA HIS A 93 -51.29 19.07 33.44
C HIS A 93 -50.94 19.99 34.62
N LEU A 94 -49.85 20.76 34.51
CA LEU A 94 -49.46 21.71 35.56
C LEU A 94 -50.45 22.86 35.73
N LEU A 95 -51.03 23.39 34.64
CA LEU A 95 -52.05 24.45 34.72
C LEU A 95 -53.38 23.97 35.32
N GLU A 96 -53.73 22.70 35.14
CA GLU A 96 -54.92 22.09 35.75
C GLU A 96 -54.76 21.89 37.26
N THR A 97 -53.53 21.63 37.73
CA THR A 97 -53.22 21.26 39.11
C THR A 97 -52.74 22.41 39.98
N THR A 98 -52.31 23.54 39.40
CA THR A 98 -51.86 24.72 40.15
C THR A 98 -52.91 25.83 40.24
N PRO A 99 -52.95 26.60 41.35
CA PRO A 99 -53.80 27.78 41.47
C PRO A 99 -53.48 28.85 40.42
N LYS A 100 -54.50 29.56 39.95
CA LYS A 100 -54.37 30.62 38.92
C LYS A 100 -53.37 31.72 39.28
N SER A 101 -53.22 32.03 40.57
CA SER A 101 -52.24 33.02 41.07
C SER A 101 -50.79 32.64 40.75
N GLU A 102 -50.48 31.34 40.64
CA GLU A 102 -49.12 30.82 40.41
C GLU A 102 -48.82 30.51 38.94
N HIS A 103 -49.84 30.47 38.07
CA HIS A 103 -49.71 30.08 36.66
C HIS A 103 -48.61 30.85 35.91
N LYS A 104 -48.46 32.15 36.18
CA LYS A 104 -47.43 32.99 35.54
C LYS A 104 -46.01 32.51 35.85
N ALA A 105 -45.75 32.13 37.12
CA ALA A 105 -44.44 31.65 37.55
C ALA A 105 -44.14 30.25 36.95
N VAL A 106 -45.14 29.37 36.95
CA VAL A 106 -45.04 28.01 36.37
C VAL A 106 -44.73 28.07 34.87
N LEU A 107 -45.48 28.90 34.11
CA LEU A 107 -45.27 29.05 32.66
C LEU A 107 -43.89 29.61 32.33
N LYS A 108 -43.40 30.58 33.12
CA LYS A 108 -42.05 31.13 32.96
C LYS A 108 -40.99 30.04 33.14
N ARG A 109 -41.03 29.31 34.25
CA ARG A 109 -40.10 28.19 34.53
C ARG A 109 -40.15 27.12 33.45
N LEU A 110 -41.34 26.71 33.02
CA LEU A 110 -41.51 25.71 31.97
C LEU A 110 -40.87 26.15 30.65
N LYS A 111 -41.02 27.42 30.26
CA LYS A 111 -40.44 27.96 29.02
C LYS A 111 -38.92 28.04 29.10
N GLU A 112 -38.38 28.47 30.23
CA GLU A 112 -36.93 28.50 30.49
C GLU A 112 -36.35 27.09 30.39
N GLU A 113 -36.99 26.11 31.04
CA GLU A 113 -36.56 24.72 31.02
C GLU A 113 -36.67 24.09 29.62
N GLN A 114 -37.72 24.39 28.87
CA GLN A 114 -37.87 23.95 27.48
C GLN A 114 -36.73 24.50 26.60
N THR A 115 -36.43 25.78 26.73
CA THR A 115 -35.37 26.45 25.96
C THR A 115 -34.01 25.84 26.28
N ARG A 116 -33.73 25.63 27.57
CA ARG A 116 -32.50 24.98 28.04
C ARG A 116 -32.35 23.55 27.50
N LYS A 117 -33.41 22.73 27.57
CA LYS A 117 -33.37 21.35 27.07
C LYS A 117 -33.15 21.29 25.56
N LEU A 118 -33.79 22.17 24.79
CA LEU A 118 -33.58 22.24 23.34
C LEU A 118 -32.19 22.73 22.98
N ALA A 119 -31.62 23.68 23.75
CA ALA A 119 -30.25 24.14 23.54
C ALA A 119 -29.22 23.01 23.78
N ILE A 120 -29.34 22.28 24.90
CA ILE A 120 -28.47 21.12 25.20
C ILE A 120 -28.60 20.06 24.10
N LEU A 121 -29.83 19.79 23.64
CA LEU A 121 -30.05 18.83 22.57
C LEU A 121 -29.37 19.28 21.26
N ALA A 122 -29.48 20.55 20.89
CA ALA A 122 -28.80 21.09 19.71
C ALA A 122 -27.28 20.93 19.82
N GLU A 123 -26.69 21.31 20.96
CA GLU A 123 -25.26 21.18 21.22
C GLU A 123 -24.78 19.71 21.12
N GLN A 124 -25.55 18.76 21.64
CA GLN A 124 -25.21 17.33 21.56
C GLN A 124 -25.19 16.81 20.12
N TYR A 125 -26.18 17.20 19.32
CA TYR A 125 -26.25 16.79 17.92
C TYR A 125 -25.17 17.48 17.07
N ASP A 126 -24.88 18.76 17.31
CA ASP A 126 -23.77 19.47 16.66
C ASP A 126 -22.43 18.83 17.02
N HIS A 127 -22.22 18.49 18.30
CA HIS A 127 -21.04 17.77 18.75
C HIS A 127 -20.90 16.41 18.07
N SER A 128 -21.98 15.61 18.02
CA SER A 128 -21.97 14.30 17.37
C SER A 128 -21.64 14.38 15.88
N ILE A 129 -22.14 15.38 15.16
CA ILE A 129 -21.81 15.61 13.75
C ILE A 129 -20.32 15.95 13.61
N ASN A 130 -19.82 16.90 14.41
CA ASN A 130 -18.42 17.33 14.34
C ASN A 130 -17.44 16.20 14.69
N GLU A 131 -17.73 15.44 15.74
CA GLU A 131 -16.93 14.28 16.16
C GLU A 131 -16.88 13.22 15.05
N MET A 132 -18.04 12.89 14.45
CA MET A 132 -18.11 11.94 13.34
C MET A 132 -17.30 12.41 12.12
N LEU A 133 -17.42 13.69 11.73
CA LEU A 133 -16.69 14.25 10.59
C LEU A 133 -15.17 14.20 10.83
N SER A 134 -14.72 14.64 12.00
CA SER A 134 -13.30 14.65 12.38
C SER A 134 -12.72 13.24 12.44
N THR A 135 -13.40 12.33 13.13
CA THR A 135 -12.96 10.92 13.26
C THR A 135 -12.89 10.22 11.91
N GLN A 136 -13.85 10.47 11.02
CA GLN A 136 -13.88 9.83 9.71
C GLN A 136 -12.78 10.36 8.77
N ALA A 137 -12.39 11.62 8.89
CA ALA A 137 -11.27 12.20 8.16
C ALA A 137 -9.95 11.55 8.59
N LEU A 138 -9.66 11.56 9.90
CA LEU A 138 -8.45 10.96 10.47
C LEU A 138 -8.32 9.47 10.12
N ARG A 139 -9.40 8.70 10.26
CA ARG A 139 -9.38 7.26 9.92
C ARG A 139 -9.12 6.99 8.44
N LEU A 140 -9.56 7.87 7.54
CA LEU A 140 -9.29 7.70 6.12
C LEU A 140 -7.80 7.94 5.85
N ASP A 141 -7.25 9.02 6.41
CA ASP A 141 -5.83 9.37 6.24
C ASP A 141 -4.93 8.26 6.80
N GLU A 142 -5.20 7.79 8.03
CA GLU A 142 -4.45 6.68 8.67
C GLU A 142 -4.52 5.39 7.85
N ALA A 143 -5.70 5.04 7.32
CA ALA A 143 -5.86 3.84 6.51
C ALA A 143 -5.08 3.94 5.18
N GLN A 144 -5.12 5.10 4.52
CA GLN A 144 -4.40 5.32 3.27
C GLN A 144 -2.88 5.31 3.47
N GLU A 145 -2.40 5.88 4.58
CA GLU A 145 -0.98 5.82 4.96
C GLU A 145 -0.54 4.37 5.21
N ALA A 146 -1.31 3.60 5.98
CA ALA A 146 -1.02 2.21 6.26
C ALA A 146 -0.96 1.37 4.95
N GLU A 147 -1.91 1.56 4.03
CA GLU A 147 -1.90 0.90 2.73
C GLU A 147 -0.65 1.28 1.90
N CYS A 148 -0.23 2.54 1.93
CA CYS A 148 1.00 2.98 1.26
C CYS A 148 2.24 2.30 1.84
N GLN A 149 2.34 2.21 3.17
CA GLN A 149 3.45 1.56 3.85
C GLN A 149 3.51 0.07 3.51
N VAL A 150 2.38 -0.63 3.57
CA VAL A 150 2.29 -2.06 3.22
C VAL A 150 2.70 -2.28 1.77
N LEU A 151 2.18 -1.49 0.82
CA LEU A 151 2.55 -1.63 -0.59
C LEU A 151 4.06 -1.40 -0.77
N LYS A 152 4.62 -0.36 -0.15
CA LYS A 152 6.05 -0.06 -0.24
C LYS A 152 6.90 -1.22 0.27
N MET A 153 6.53 -1.81 1.40
CA MET A 153 7.23 -2.98 1.95
C MET A 153 7.15 -4.19 1.01
N GLN A 154 5.97 -4.47 0.44
CA GLN A 154 5.79 -5.57 -0.51
C GLN A 154 6.65 -5.39 -1.77
N LEU A 155 6.61 -4.21 -2.40
CA LEU A 155 7.40 -3.93 -3.61
C LEU A 155 8.91 -3.98 -3.35
N GLN A 156 9.34 -3.59 -2.15
CA GLN A 156 10.74 -3.69 -1.73
C GLN A 156 11.16 -5.16 -1.54
N GLN A 157 10.33 -5.96 -0.87
CA GLN A 157 10.60 -7.38 -0.67
C GLN A 157 10.67 -8.16 -2.00
N GLU A 158 9.78 -7.85 -2.95
CA GLU A 158 9.82 -8.44 -4.30
C GLU A 158 11.12 -8.08 -5.04
N LEU A 159 11.59 -6.84 -4.92
CA LEU A 159 12.85 -6.39 -5.52
C LEU A 159 14.06 -7.09 -4.89
N GLU A 160 14.07 -7.26 -3.57
CA GLU A 160 15.11 -7.99 -2.86
C GLU A 160 15.17 -9.46 -3.28
N LEU A 161 14.01 -10.10 -3.46
CA LEU A 161 13.92 -11.46 -3.96
C LEU A 161 14.48 -11.58 -5.40
N LEU A 162 14.14 -10.63 -6.28
CA LEU A 162 14.69 -10.57 -7.64
C LEU A 162 16.22 -10.42 -7.60
N ASN A 163 16.74 -9.49 -6.79
CA ASN A 163 18.18 -9.28 -6.66
C ASN A 163 18.91 -10.54 -6.14
N ALA A 164 18.31 -11.25 -5.19
CA ALA A 164 18.86 -12.51 -4.66
C ALA A 164 18.89 -13.60 -5.75
N TYR A 165 17.82 -13.71 -6.53
CA TYR A 165 17.75 -14.65 -7.65
C TYR A 165 18.79 -14.35 -8.73
N GLN A 166 18.94 -13.09 -9.14
CA GLN A 166 19.95 -12.65 -10.10
C GLN A 166 21.37 -12.91 -9.60
N SER A 167 21.63 -12.65 -8.31
CA SER A 167 22.92 -12.93 -7.68
C SER A 167 23.25 -14.43 -7.72
N LYS A 168 22.26 -15.29 -7.47
CA LYS A 168 22.41 -16.75 -7.55
C LYS A 168 22.76 -17.19 -8.98
N ILE A 169 22.07 -16.68 -10.00
CA ILE A 169 22.36 -17.01 -11.40
C ILE A 169 23.79 -16.60 -11.76
N LYS A 170 24.19 -15.39 -11.37
CA LYS A 170 25.53 -14.86 -11.64
C LYS A 170 26.61 -15.77 -11.02
N MET A 171 26.46 -16.13 -9.75
CA MET A 171 27.41 -17.04 -9.07
C MET A 171 27.47 -18.42 -9.74
N GLN A 172 26.33 -18.96 -10.18
CA GLN A 172 26.30 -20.24 -10.89
C GLN A 172 27.00 -20.18 -12.25
N ALA A 173 26.80 -19.08 -12.99
CA ALA A 173 27.47 -18.86 -14.27
C ALA A 173 28.99 -18.71 -14.11
N GLU A 174 29.44 -17.96 -13.10
CA GLU A 174 30.87 -17.82 -12.75
C GLU A 174 31.47 -19.18 -12.36
N ALA A 175 30.81 -19.94 -11.50
CA ALA A 175 31.26 -21.27 -11.11
C ALA A 175 31.33 -22.25 -12.30
N GLN A 176 30.40 -22.13 -13.25
CA GLN A 176 30.44 -22.91 -14.49
C GLN A 176 31.62 -22.49 -15.38
N HIS A 177 31.87 -21.19 -15.53
CA HIS A 177 32.99 -20.68 -16.32
C HIS A 177 34.33 -21.20 -15.78
N ASP A 178 34.52 -21.17 -14.46
CA ASP A 178 35.74 -21.68 -13.81
C ASP A 178 35.92 -23.19 -13.99
N ARG A 179 34.82 -23.96 -14.04
CA ARG A 179 34.87 -25.41 -14.30
C ARG A 179 35.28 -25.68 -15.74
N GLU A 180 34.61 -25.05 -16.70
CA GLU A 180 34.90 -25.22 -18.13
C GLU A 180 36.35 -24.81 -18.46
N LEU A 181 36.86 -23.75 -17.82
CA LEU A 181 38.25 -23.32 -17.97
C LEU A 181 39.22 -24.38 -17.47
N ARG A 182 39.03 -24.88 -16.25
CA ARG A 182 39.88 -25.95 -15.66
C ARG A 182 39.86 -27.23 -16.48
N GLU A 183 38.69 -27.64 -16.96
CA GLU A 183 38.55 -28.82 -17.82
C GLU A 183 39.32 -28.66 -19.14
N LEU A 184 39.25 -27.47 -19.75
CA LEU A 184 40.01 -27.18 -20.97
C LEU A 184 41.52 -27.17 -20.71
N GLU A 185 41.98 -26.51 -19.64
CA GLU A 185 43.38 -26.48 -19.23
C GLU A 185 43.94 -27.88 -18.99
N GLN A 186 43.19 -28.74 -18.29
CA GLN A 186 43.56 -30.14 -18.05
C GLN A 186 43.66 -30.93 -19.36
N ARG A 187 42.67 -30.79 -20.25
CA ARG A 187 42.64 -31.49 -21.54
C ARG A 187 43.81 -31.08 -22.42
N VAL A 188 44.10 -29.78 -22.48
CA VAL A 188 45.23 -29.22 -23.24
C VAL A 188 46.55 -29.70 -22.66
N SER A 189 46.72 -29.64 -21.33
CA SER A 189 47.94 -30.08 -20.63
C SER A 189 48.22 -31.57 -20.85
N LEU A 190 47.21 -32.43 -20.69
CA LEU A 190 47.35 -33.86 -20.95
C LEU A 190 47.74 -34.13 -22.41
N ARG A 191 47.10 -33.43 -23.36
CA ARG A 191 47.42 -33.57 -24.78
C ARG A 191 48.86 -33.15 -25.07
N ARG A 192 49.35 -32.07 -24.45
CA ARG A 192 50.75 -31.62 -24.57
C ARG A 192 51.72 -32.67 -24.05
N ALA A 193 51.50 -33.18 -22.83
CA ALA A 193 52.38 -34.19 -22.23
C ALA A 193 52.48 -35.46 -23.09
N LEU A 194 51.37 -35.91 -23.68
CA LEU A 194 51.36 -37.06 -24.59
C LEU A 194 52.08 -36.80 -25.92
N LEU A 195 52.09 -35.54 -26.40
CA LEU A 195 52.84 -35.17 -27.60
C LEU A 195 54.34 -35.08 -27.31
N GLU A 196 54.71 -34.55 -26.15
CA GLU A 196 56.12 -34.48 -25.70
C GLU A 196 56.74 -35.87 -25.50
N GLN A 197 55.95 -36.88 -25.12
CA GLN A 197 56.43 -38.29 -25.06
C GLN A 197 56.65 -38.94 -26.42
N LYS A 198 56.07 -38.38 -27.50
CA LYS A 198 56.09 -38.96 -28.86
C LYS A 198 57.09 -38.28 -29.80
N VAL A 199 57.68 -37.16 -29.37
CA VAL A 199 58.67 -36.37 -30.11
C VAL A 199 60.05 -36.68 -29.55
#